data_AF-A0A8T8K8U4-F1
#
_entry.id   AF-A0A8T8K8U4-F1
#
_cell.length_a   1.000
_cell.length_b   1.000
_cell.length_c   1.000
_cell.angle_alpha   90.00
_cell.angle_beta   90.00
_cell.angle_gamma   90.00
#
_symmetry.space_group_name_H-M   'P 1'
#
loop_
_entity.id
_entity.type
_entity.pdbx_description
1 polymer ?
#
loop_
_entity_poly.entity_id
_entity_poly.type
_entity_poly.pdbx_seq_one_letter_code
_entity_poly.pdbx_strand_id
1 'polypeptide(L)'
;MAEDISTPQDEDLNDKEPVTGFNPDAGNDTGDSFDKEPGTGISSDLDDDSTFNPNVDKDPVFTPRIDEVPEDAPPRLEDKLIPYQTYDTISLNSGDDLYKSSIPTISSVVSEIVSTEGPIHSEEVIRRIRESCGLRRAGSKVRNIISSGMEMAENNGNIRRSGDFLLLNDTSRIDVRQRKYKVDITYISAEEIREALKMVLEFEKEINKRELIIKTSRLFGFKTTSKKTFDRIENVLEDMLNKGELKNNDGLISF
;
A
#
# COMPACT_ATOMS: atom_id res chain seq x y z
N MET A 1 8.19 14.50 -62.61
CA MET A 1 9.66 14.69 -62.53
C MET A 1 10.07 14.20 -61.17
N ALA A 2 10.92 13.18 -61.19
CA ALA A 2 11.45 12.43 -60.05
C ALA A 2 12.93 12.80 -59.90
N GLU A 3 13.42 12.94 -58.67
CA GLU A 3 14.82 12.76 -58.20
C GLU A 3 14.68 12.53 -56.68
N ASP A 4 14.80 11.33 -56.10
CA ASP A 4 15.92 10.37 -56.03
C ASP A 4 17.15 10.94 -55.31
N ILE A 5 17.27 10.65 -54.01
CA ILE A 5 18.48 10.94 -53.21
C ILE A 5 18.78 9.76 -52.29
N SER A 6 19.62 8.88 -52.84
CA SER A 6 20.77 8.19 -52.25
C SER A 6 20.86 8.01 -50.73
N THR A 7 20.84 6.73 -50.36
CA THR A 7 21.45 6.14 -49.15
C THR A 7 22.96 6.40 -49.07
N PRO A 8 23.55 6.33 -47.87
CA PRO A 8 24.88 5.77 -47.68
C PRO A 8 24.85 4.51 -46.80
N GLN A 9 25.57 3.49 -47.25
CA GLN A 9 26.07 2.38 -46.46
C GLN A 9 27.44 2.75 -45.88
N ASP A 10 27.76 2.23 -44.70
CA ASP A 10 29.10 1.84 -44.20
C ASP A 10 28.81 0.95 -42.96
N GLU A 11 28.97 -0.38 -43.05
CA GLU A 11 30.19 -1.13 -42.70
C GLU A 11 30.73 -0.80 -41.30
N ASP A 12 30.54 -1.71 -40.33
CA ASP A 12 31.69 -2.38 -39.70
C ASP A 12 31.34 -3.44 -38.64
N LEU A 13 32.08 -4.55 -38.78
CA LEU A 13 32.67 -5.41 -37.74
C LEU A 13 31.80 -6.43 -36.98
N ASN A 14 31.79 -7.60 -37.61
CA ASN A 14 31.76 -8.94 -37.03
C ASN A 14 32.88 -9.17 -36.00
N ASP A 15 32.59 -9.98 -34.97
CA ASP A 15 33.49 -10.89 -34.23
C ASP A 15 33.27 -10.85 -32.71
N LYS A 16 32.65 -11.92 -32.18
CA LYS A 16 33.14 -12.69 -31.02
C LYS A 16 32.24 -13.89 -30.74
N GLU A 17 32.72 -15.06 -31.16
CA GLU A 17 32.32 -16.38 -30.67
C GLU A 17 33.32 -16.89 -29.60
N PRO A 18 33.06 -18.01 -28.91
CA PRO A 18 32.94 -18.07 -27.45
C PRO A 18 34.23 -18.45 -26.71
N VAL A 19 34.26 -18.15 -25.41
CA VAL A 19 35.26 -18.69 -24.48
C VAL A 19 34.62 -19.66 -23.49
N THR A 20 34.97 -20.92 -23.70
CA THR A 20 34.93 -22.05 -22.76
C THR A 20 35.90 -21.82 -21.60
N GLY A 21 35.49 -22.16 -20.37
CA GLY A 21 36.38 -22.14 -19.20
C GLY A 21 35.79 -22.88 -18.01
N PHE A 22 36.12 -24.17 -17.93
CA PHE A 22 35.90 -25.07 -16.80
C PHE A 22 36.87 -24.72 -15.65
N ASN A 23 36.44 -24.74 -14.39
CA ASN A 23 37.16 -25.47 -13.33
C ASN A 23 36.34 -25.62 -12.02
N PRO A 24 36.14 -26.87 -11.54
CA PRO A 24 35.67 -27.22 -10.19
C PRO A 24 36.81 -27.72 -9.29
N ASP A 25 36.84 -27.27 -8.02
CA ASP A 25 37.51 -27.91 -6.85
C ASP A 25 37.45 -26.89 -5.69
N ALA A 26 37.38 -27.18 -4.40
CA ALA A 26 37.37 -28.39 -3.56
C ALA A 26 36.69 -27.95 -2.24
N GLY A 27 35.86 -28.76 -1.58
CA GLY A 27 36.31 -29.66 -0.53
C GLY A 27 36.44 -28.97 0.84
N ASN A 28 35.47 -29.16 1.74
CA ASN A 28 35.83 -29.68 3.05
C ASN A 28 34.64 -30.43 3.67
N ASP A 29 34.86 -31.74 3.77
CA ASP A 29 34.04 -32.76 4.38
C ASP A 29 34.73 -33.10 5.70
N THR A 30 34.09 -32.80 6.83
CA THR A 30 34.36 -33.48 8.10
C THR A 30 33.04 -33.61 8.82
N GLY A 31 32.48 -34.81 8.75
CA GLY A 31 31.47 -35.25 9.68
C GLY A 31 32.04 -35.32 11.10
N ASP A 32 31.15 -35.22 12.07
CA ASP A 32 31.12 -36.27 13.08
C ASP A 32 29.67 -36.52 13.49
N SER A 33 29.38 -37.79 13.65
CA SER A 33 28.06 -38.36 13.87
C SER A 33 28.01 -38.94 15.28
N PHE A 34 26.80 -39.29 15.73
CA PHE A 34 26.49 -40.13 16.90
C PHE A 34 26.56 -39.39 18.26
N ASP A 35 25.63 -39.53 19.20
CA ASP A 35 24.73 -40.64 19.46
C ASP A 35 23.44 -40.25 20.21
N LYS A 36 22.53 -41.21 20.17
CA LYS A 36 21.12 -41.24 20.58
C LYS A 36 20.89 -41.48 22.09
N GLU A 37 19.73 -40.96 22.54
CA GLU A 37 18.71 -41.64 23.39
C GLU A 37 18.90 -41.76 24.94
N PRO A 38 17.80 -42.00 25.69
CA PRO A 38 17.45 -41.28 26.93
C PRO A 38 17.57 -42.14 28.21
N GLY A 39 17.41 -41.50 29.37
CA GLY A 39 17.39 -42.19 30.66
C GLY A 39 16.66 -41.43 31.77
N THR A 40 15.53 -41.98 32.18
CA THR A 40 14.78 -41.71 33.41
C THR A 40 15.60 -42.00 34.67
N GLY A 41 15.45 -41.19 35.73
CA GLY A 41 16.04 -41.47 37.03
C GLY A 41 15.42 -40.60 38.12
N ILE A 42 14.54 -41.22 38.91
CA ILE A 42 13.88 -40.70 40.12
C ILE A 42 14.78 -40.92 41.35
N SER A 43 14.91 -39.90 42.20
CA SER A 43 15.24 -39.99 43.63
C SER A 43 14.71 -38.71 44.28
N SER A 44 13.55 -38.72 44.94
CA SER A 44 13.36 -39.04 46.36
C SER A 44 14.36 -38.30 47.25
N ASP A 45 13.95 -37.16 47.77
CA ASP A 45 14.21 -36.78 49.15
C ASP A 45 12.99 -36.02 49.68
N LEU A 46 12.40 -36.63 50.69
CA LEU A 46 11.37 -36.08 51.55
C LEU A 46 12.09 -35.19 52.56
N ASP A 47 11.74 -33.91 52.60
CA ASP A 47 11.78 -33.16 53.84
C ASP A 47 10.46 -32.42 54.01
N ASP A 48 9.79 -32.88 55.06
CA ASP A 48 8.57 -32.37 55.66
C ASP A 48 8.87 -31.05 56.40
N ASP A 49 7.81 -30.29 56.64
CA ASP A 49 7.70 -29.15 57.55
C ASP A 49 8.22 -27.77 57.09
N SER A 50 7.29 -26.97 56.55
CA SER A 50 7.03 -25.64 57.13
C SER A 50 5.74 -25.02 56.58
N THR A 51 4.75 -24.98 57.47
CA THR A 51 3.72 -23.93 57.65
C THR A 51 3.40 -22.99 56.46
N PHE A 52 2.25 -23.25 55.84
CA PHE A 52 1.54 -22.35 54.94
C PHE A 52 1.11 -21.06 55.70
N ASN A 53 1.72 -19.92 55.37
CA ASN A 53 1.29 -18.60 55.85
C ASN A 53 0.56 -17.85 54.72
N PRO A 54 -0.78 -17.70 54.75
CA PRO A 54 -1.52 -17.01 53.72
C PRO A 54 -1.55 -15.51 54.02
N ASN A 55 -0.42 -14.84 53.83
CA ASN A 55 -0.38 -13.38 53.71
C ASN A 55 0.64 -13.03 52.63
N VAL A 56 0.23 -13.24 51.38
CA VAL A 56 0.89 -12.59 50.24
C VAL A 56 0.33 -11.17 50.21
N ASP A 57 1.17 -10.24 50.64
CA ASP A 57 0.96 -8.81 50.43
C ASP A 57 0.58 -8.59 48.97
N LYS A 58 -0.65 -8.15 48.75
CA LYS A 58 -1.12 -7.76 47.42
C LYS A 58 -0.44 -6.44 47.09
N ASP A 59 0.63 -6.52 46.30
CA ASP A 59 1.13 -5.34 45.59
C ASP A 59 -0.07 -4.65 44.91
N PRO A 60 -0.22 -3.32 45.03
CA PRO A 60 -1.35 -2.62 44.45
C PRO A 60 -1.31 -2.82 42.93
N VAL A 61 -2.38 -3.42 42.40
CA VAL A 61 -2.62 -3.53 40.97
C VAL A 61 -2.56 -2.13 40.38
N PHE A 62 -1.49 -1.84 39.62
CA PHE A 62 -1.41 -0.66 38.79
C PHE A 62 -2.44 -0.81 37.68
N THR A 63 -3.67 -0.35 37.94
CA THR A 63 -4.63 -0.13 36.89
C THR A 63 -4.14 1.09 36.11
N PRO A 64 -3.84 0.97 34.80
CA PRO A 64 -3.57 2.15 34.01
C PRO A 64 -4.81 3.03 34.09
N ARG A 65 -4.62 4.25 34.57
CA ARG A 65 -5.66 5.27 34.61
C ARG A 65 -6.09 5.49 33.17
N ILE A 66 -7.26 4.99 32.80
CA ILE A 66 -7.91 5.41 31.56
C ILE A 66 -8.33 6.84 31.86
N ASP A 67 -7.52 7.80 31.45
CA ASP A 67 -7.90 9.20 31.53
C ASP A 67 -9.21 9.36 30.74
N GLU A 68 -10.30 9.64 31.46
CA GLU A 68 -11.60 9.95 30.87
C GLU A 68 -11.38 11.11 29.89
N VAL A 69 -11.58 10.84 28.60
CA VAL A 69 -11.52 11.89 27.58
C VAL A 69 -12.67 12.86 27.89
N PRO A 70 -12.40 14.16 28.11
CA PRO A 70 -13.45 15.11 28.43
C PRO A 70 -14.54 15.08 27.37
N GLU A 71 -15.79 14.95 27.81
CA GLU A 71 -16.98 14.82 26.96
C GLU A 71 -17.22 16.05 26.04
N ASP A 72 -16.50 17.15 26.31
CA ASP A 72 -16.58 18.45 25.61
C ASP A 72 -15.25 18.83 24.90
N ALA A 73 -14.40 17.85 24.58
CA ALA A 73 -13.20 18.11 23.79
C ALA A 73 -13.57 18.59 22.36
N PRO A 74 -12.91 19.62 21.80
CA PRO A 74 -13.21 20.07 20.46
C PRO A 74 -13.03 18.93 19.44
N PRO A 75 -13.86 18.89 18.39
CA PRO A 75 -13.83 17.81 17.41
C PRO A 75 -12.45 17.73 16.77
N ARG A 76 -11.90 16.51 16.71
CA ARG A 76 -10.59 16.27 16.12
C ARG A 76 -10.74 16.15 14.61
N LEU A 77 -9.69 16.51 13.88
CA LEU A 77 -9.69 16.39 12.42
C LEU A 77 -9.91 14.93 11.99
N GLU A 78 -9.38 14.01 12.78
CA GLU A 78 -9.50 12.56 12.58
C GLU A 78 -10.94 12.04 12.69
N ASP A 79 -11.83 12.74 13.39
CA ASP A 79 -13.22 12.32 13.58
C ASP A 79 -14.04 12.44 12.29
N LYS A 80 -13.56 13.23 11.31
CA LYS A 80 -14.17 13.38 9.98
C LYS A 80 -13.71 12.32 8.97
N LEU A 81 -12.73 11.49 9.34
CA LEU A 81 -12.15 10.53 8.41
C LEU A 81 -13.01 9.28 8.29
N ILE A 82 -13.25 8.84 7.06
CA ILE A 82 -13.87 7.55 6.80
C ILE A 82 -12.81 6.44 6.75
N PRO A 83 -13.09 5.23 7.25
CA PRO A 83 -12.14 4.12 7.15
C PRO A 83 -12.00 3.66 5.69
N TYR A 84 -10.78 3.35 5.26
CA TYR A 84 -10.56 2.67 4.00
C TYR A 84 -11.10 1.24 4.07
N GLN A 85 -11.98 0.89 3.12
CA GLN A 85 -12.55 -0.44 3.00
C GLN A 85 -11.91 -1.19 1.84
N THR A 86 -11.49 -2.42 2.10
CA THR A 86 -11.02 -3.35 1.08
C THR A 86 -12.20 -4.09 0.47
N TYR A 87 -12.28 -4.18 -0.85
CA TYR A 87 -13.22 -5.07 -1.54
C TYR A 87 -12.70 -6.51 -1.46
N ASP A 88 -13.45 -7.34 -0.73
CA ASP A 88 -13.10 -8.73 -0.41
C ASP A 88 -14.06 -9.76 -1.02
N THR A 89 -15.21 -9.30 -1.54
CA THR A 89 -16.27 -10.15 -2.07
C THR A 89 -16.22 -10.21 -3.59
N ILE A 90 -15.09 -10.67 -4.15
CA ILE A 90 -14.90 -10.77 -5.59
C ILE A 90 -15.51 -12.08 -6.12
N SER A 91 -16.26 -12.00 -7.21
CA SER A 91 -16.94 -13.15 -7.81
C SER A 91 -15.98 -14.18 -8.48
N LEU A 92 -14.72 -13.79 -8.72
CA LEU A 92 -13.66 -14.65 -9.25
C LEU A 92 -12.91 -15.34 -8.11
N ASN A 93 -13.11 -16.65 -7.94
CA ASN A 93 -12.63 -17.41 -6.77
C ASN A 93 -11.49 -18.39 -7.09
N SER A 94 -11.11 -18.53 -8.36
CA SER A 94 -10.01 -19.40 -8.78
C SER A 94 -9.27 -18.86 -9.99
N GLY A 95 -8.04 -19.35 -10.20
CA GLY A 95 -7.30 -19.05 -11.43
C GLY A 95 -8.04 -19.47 -12.69
N ASP A 96 -8.76 -20.60 -12.63
CA ASP A 96 -9.58 -21.10 -13.74
C ASP A 96 -10.72 -20.13 -14.07
N ASP A 97 -11.39 -19.58 -13.06
CA ASP A 97 -12.43 -18.57 -13.25
C ASP A 97 -11.86 -17.36 -13.99
N LEU A 98 -10.69 -16.86 -13.58
CA LEU A 98 -10.03 -15.73 -14.23
C LEU A 98 -9.66 -16.03 -15.68
N TYR A 99 -9.08 -17.20 -15.97
CA TYR A 99 -8.63 -17.55 -17.32
C TYR A 99 -9.77 -17.85 -18.29
N LYS A 100 -10.92 -18.33 -17.79
CA LYS A 100 -12.11 -18.67 -18.59
C LYS A 100 -13.13 -17.53 -18.66
N SER A 101 -13.02 -16.54 -17.78
CA SER A 101 -13.91 -15.38 -17.76
C SER A 101 -13.74 -14.53 -19.01
N SER A 102 -14.87 -14.00 -19.48
CA SER A 102 -14.89 -13.03 -20.56
C SER A 102 -14.35 -11.67 -20.09
N ILE A 103 -13.75 -10.88 -20.98
CA ILE A 103 -13.30 -9.52 -20.65
C ILE A 103 -14.44 -8.63 -20.08
N PRO A 104 -15.69 -8.69 -20.59
CA PRO A 104 -16.82 -8.03 -19.95
C PRO A 104 -17.01 -8.41 -18.47
N THR A 105 -16.90 -9.70 -18.14
CA THR A 105 -16.99 -10.16 -16.74
C THR A 105 -15.87 -9.56 -15.88
N ILE A 106 -14.63 -9.54 -16.39
CA ILE A 106 -13.51 -8.93 -15.69
C ILE A 106 -13.72 -7.41 -15.53
N SER A 107 -14.25 -6.76 -16.55
CA SER A 107 -14.58 -5.33 -16.54
C SER A 107 -15.63 -4.97 -15.47
N SER A 108 -16.65 -5.80 -15.29
CA SER A 108 -17.63 -5.66 -14.20
C SER A 108 -16.96 -5.78 -12.83
N VAL A 109 -16.14 -6.80 -12.61
CA VAL A 109 -15.41 -6.99 -11.34
C VAL A 109 -14.47 -5.82 -11.04
N VAL A 110 -13.76 -5.30 -12.05
CA VAL A 110 -12.94 -4.09 -11.91
C VAL A 110 -13.79 -2.90 -11.47
N SER A 111 -14.96 -2.71 -12.09
CA SER A 111 -15.86 -1.60 -11.76
C SER A 111 -16.39 -1.72 -10.32
N GLU A 112 -16.69 -2.94 -9.86
CA GLU A 112 -17.09 -3.21 -8.47
C GLU A 112 -15.97 -2.87 -7.48
N ILE A 113 -14.74 -3.29 -7.74
CA ILE A 113 -13.57 -2.93 -6.92
C ILE A 113 -13.40 -1.41 -6.86
N VAL A 114 -13.43 -0.73 -8.02
CA VAL A 114 -13.26 0.72 -8.10
C VAL A 114 -14.42 1.47 -7.43
N SER A 115 -15.64 0.92 -7.44
CA SER A 115 -16.77 1.54 -6.76
C SER A 115 -16.61 1.58 -5.24
N THR A 116 -15.91 0.59 -4.67
CA THR A 116 -15.67 0.49 -3.23
C THR A 116 -14.38 1.18 -2.82
N GLU A 117 -13.35 1.09 -3.66
CA GLU A 117 -11.97 1.47 -3.30
C GLU A 117 -11.43 2.65 -4.10
N GLY A 118 -12.21 3.21 -5.01
CA GLY A 118 -11.84 4.40 -5.78
C GLY A 118 -11.61 5.62 -4.87
N PRO A 119 -10.56 6.43 -5.10
CA PRO A 119 -9.45 6.21 -6.03
C PRO A 119 -8.54 5.03 -5.61
N ILE A 120 -8.30 4.09 -6.52
CA ILE A 120 -7.46 2.90 -6.27
C ILE A 120 -6.37 2.78 -7.33
N HIS A 121 -5.16 2.41 -6.92
CA HIS A 121 -4.06 2.18 -7.85
C HIS A 121 -4.28 0.90 -8.68
N SER A 122 -3.90 0.90 -9.96
CA SER A 122 -4.04 -0.25 -10.87
C SER A 122 -3.44 -1.55 -10.30
N GLU A 123 -2.23 -1.48 -9.75
CA GLU A 123 -1.59 -2.62 -9.08
C GLU A 123 -2.39 -3.17 -7.88
N GLU A 124 -3.12 -2.31 -7.15
CA GLU A 124 -4.00 -2.77 -6.07
C GLU A 124 -5.18 -3.56 -6.63
N VAL A 125 -5.78 -3.13 -7.75
CA VAL A 125 -6.84 -3.90 -8.42
C VAL A 125 -6.34 -5.26 -8.90
N ILE A 126 -5.14 -5.29 -9.51
CA ILE A 126 -4.48 -6.56 -9.89
C ILE A 126 -4.28 -7.44 -8.67
N ARG A 127 -3.82 -6.85 -7.56
CA ARG A 127 -3.61 -7.56 -6.29
C ARG A 127 -4.91 -8.16 -5.76
N ARG A 128 -6.03 -7.42 -5.77
CA ARG A 128 -7.33 -7.91 -5.27
C ARG A 128 -7.84 -9.10 -6.05
N ILE A 129 -7.87 -9.00 -7.37
CA ILE A 129 -8.32 -10.09 -8.23
C ILE A 129 -7.40 -11.31 -8.09
N ARG A 130 -6.08 -11.09 -8.06
CA ARG A 130 -5.10 -12.17 -7.86
C ARG A 130 -5.31 -12.90 -6.53
N GLU A 131 -5.51 -12.17 -5.44
CA GLU A 131 -5.72 -12.74 -4.11
C GLU A 131 -7.04 -13.50 -4.02
N SER A 132 -8.11 -12.95 -4.57
CA SER A 132 -9.40 -13.64 -4.65
C SER A 132 -9.32 -14.96 -5.41
N CYS A 133 -8.53 -14.99 -6.49
CA CYS A 133 -8.32 -16.22 -7.27
C CYS A 133 -7.32 -17.21 -6.62
N GLY A 134 -6.81 -16.93 -5.41
CA GLY A 134 -5.82 -17.78 -4.73
C GLY A 134 -4.46 -17.87 -5.42
N LEU A 135 -4.13 -16.92 -6.31
CA LEU A 135 -2.92 -16.97 -7.12
C LEU A 135 -1.72 -16.39 -6.36
N ARG A 136 -0.61 -17.14 -6.28
CA ARG A 136 0.61 -16.65 -5.60
C ARG A 136 1.26 -15.45 -6.28
N ARG A 137 1.11 -15.30 -7.60
CA ARG A 137 1.70 -14.22 -8.39
C ARG A 137 0.79 -13.77 -9.52
N ALA A 138 0.83 -12.49 -9.86
CA ALA A 138 0.27 -11.96 -11.09
C ALA A 138 1.36 -11.94 -12.18
N GLY A 139 1.48 -13.04 -12.93
CA GLY A 139 2.34 -13.11 -14.11
C GLY A 139 1.75 -12.34 -15.30
N SER A 140 2.48 -12.25 -16.40
CA SER A 140 2.09 -11.44 -17.58
C SER A 140 0.69 -11.76 -18.09
N LYS A 141 0.31 -13.05 -18.13
CA LYS A 141 -1.04 -13.45 -18.58
C LYS A 141 -2.16 -12.93 -17.66
N VAL A 142 -1.98 -13.05 -16.34
CA VAL A 142 -2.93 -12.53 -15.34
C VAL A 142 -3.06 -11.02 -15.46
N ARG A 143 -1.91 -10.33 -15.53
CA ARG A 143 -1.85 -8.87 -15.70
C ARG A 143 -2.59 -8.44 -16.97
N ASN A 144 -2.32 -9.08 -18.10
CA ASN A 144 -2.95 -8.73 -19.38
C ASN A 144 -4.48 -8.90 -19.36
N ILE A 145 -4.99 -9.99 -18.77
CA ILE A 145 -6.44 -10.22 -18.63
C ILE A 145 -7.08 -9.09 -17.80
N ILE A 146 -6.49 -8.77 -16.65
CA ILE A 146 -7.02 -7.74 -15.75
C ILE A 146 -6.91 -6.36 -16.40
N SER A 147 -5.78 -6.02 -17.02
CA SER A 147 -5.59 -4.77 -17.76
C SER A 147 -6.62 -4.60 -18.88
N SER A 148 -6.91 -5.66 -19.63
CA SER A 148 -7.96 -5.65 -20.66
C SER A 148 -9.35 -5.36 -20.06
N GLY A 149 -9.64 -5.90 -18.87
CA GLY A 149 -10.86 -5.57 -18.13
C GLY A 149 -10.93 -4.11 -17.67
N MET A 150 -9.80 -3.55 -17.21
CA MET A 150 -9.71 -2.13 -16.87
C MET A 150 -9.93 -1.23 -18.09
N GLU A 151 -9.27 -1.54 -19.22
CA GLU A 151 -9.43 -0.83 -20.49
C GLU A 151 -10.88 -0.88 -20.98
N MET A 152 -11.53 -2.04 -20.89
CA MET A 152 -12.95 -2.16 -21.23
C MET A 152 -13.85 -1.34 -20.29
N ALA A 153 -13.57 -1.34 -18.98
CA ALA A 153 -14.35 -0.56 -18.01
C ALA A 153 -14.21 0.95 -18.27
N GLU A 154 -13.02 1.41 -18.66
CA GLU A 154 -12.75 2.79 -19.05
C GLU A 154 -13.45 3.16 -20.35
N ASN A 155 -13.32 2.33 -21.39
CA ASN A 155 -13.98 2.55 -22.69
C ASN A 155 -15.51 2.57 -22.59
N ASN A 156 -16.08 1.81 -21.66
CA ASN A 156 -17.51 1.82 -21.38
C ASN A 156 -17.96 3.02 -20.54
N GLY A 157 -17.04 3.84 -20.04
CA GLY A 157 -17.33 5.00 -19.20
C GLY A 157 -17.74 4.66 -17.77
N ASN A 158 -17.49 3.43 -17.30
CA ASN A 158 -17.77 3.03 -15.92
C ASN A 158 -16.71 3.61 -14.96
N ILE A 159 -15.46 3.65 -15.41
CA ILE A 159 -14.33 4.20 -14.67
C ILE A 159 -13.60 5.23 -15.53
N ARG A 160 -12.76 6.03 -14.86
CA ARG A 160 -11.79 6.92 -15.50
C ARG A 160 -10.41 6.72 -14.88
N ARG A 161 -9.36 7.02 -15.64
CA ARG A 161 -7.97 7.03 -15.16
C ARG A 161 -7.51 8.42 -14.75
N SER A 162 -6.72 8.47 -13.68
CA SER A 162 -5.85 9.60 -13.35
C SER A 162 -4.45 9.07 -13.03
N GLY A 163 -3.56 9.14 -14.03
CA GLY A 163 -2.29 8.42 -14.00
C GLY A 163 -2.53 6.91 -13.77
N ASP A 164 -1.87 6.36 -12.74
CA ASP A 164 -2.00 4.94 -12.38
C ASP A 164 -3.23 4.60 -11.52
N PHE A 165 -4.08 5.59 -11.24
CA PHE A 165 -5.26 5.44 -10.38
C PHE A 165 -6.55 5.33 -11.19
N LEU A 166 -7.47 4.50 -10.68
CA LEU A 166 -8.81 4.27 -11.22
C LEU A 166 -9.86 4.84 -10.27
N LEU A 167 -10.85 5.52 -10.84
CA LEU A 167 -11.98 6.14 -10.13
C LEU A 167 -13.26 5.84 -10.91
N LEU A 168 -14.43 5.82 -10.27
CA LEU A 168 -15.67 5.79 -11.04
C LEU A 168 -15.81 7.08 -11.85
N ASN A 169 -16.38 6.99 -13.04
CA ASN A 169 -16.49 8.15 -13.92
C ASN A 169 -17.44 9.22 -13.34
N ASP A 170 -18.48 8.81 -12.62
CA ASP A 170 -19.50 9.66 -11.99
C ASP A 170 -19.08 10.23 -10.62
N THR A 171 -17.90 9.87 -10.10
CA THR A 171 -17.43 10.38 -8.80
C THR A 171 -17.14 11.87 -8.87
N SER A 172 -18.00 12.66 -8.20
CA SER A 172 -17.87 14.11 -8.07
C SER A 172 -17.07 14.55 -6.84
N ARG A 173 -16.96 13.71 -5.81
CA ARG A 173 -16.25 14.00 -4.57
C ARG A 173 -15.29 12.87 -4.23
N ILE A 174 -14.08 13.24 -3.81
CA ILE A 174 -13.08 12.29 -3.30
C ILE A 174 -13.07 12.40 -1.78
N ASP A 175 -13.30 11.28 -1.10
CA ASP A 175 -13.23 11.21 0.35
C ASP A 175 -11.82 10.85 0.81
N VAL A 176 -11.37 11.49 1.89
CA VAL A 176 -10.08 11.21 2.53
C VAL A 176 -10.24 10.00 3.43
N ARG A 177 -9.60 8.89 3.07
CA ARG A 177 -9.78 7.60 3.76
C ARG A 177 -8.60 7.27 4.66
N GLN A 178 -8.89 6.92 5.91
CA GLN A 178 -7.88 6.49 6.86
C GLN A 178 -7.61 5.00 6.73
N ARG A 179 -6.33 4.62 6.60
CA ARG A 179 -5.89 3.22 6.49
C ARG A 179 -5.30 2.77 7.82
N LYS A 180 -5.77 1.63 8.34
CA LYS A 180 -5.35 1.09 9.66
C LYS A 180 -4.16 0.12 9.59
N TYR A 181 -3.68 -0.19 8.40
CA TYR A 181 -2.57 -1.09 8.14
C TYR A 181 -1.35 -0.33 7.61
N LYS A 182 -0.24 -1.03 7.33
CA LYS A 182 0.98 -0.40 6.79
C LYS A 182 0.68 0.22 5.41
N VAL A 183 0.77 1.54 5.34
CA VAL A 183 0.46 2.33 4.13
C VAL A 183 1.73 2.60 3.33
N ASP A 184 1.65 2.51 2.01
CA ASP A 184 2.61 3.15 1.10
C ASP A 184 1.93 4.33 0.40
N ILE A 185 2.58 5.49 0.43
CA ILE A 185 2.05 6.73 -0.15
C ILE A 185 1.86 6.62 -1.67
N THR A 186 2.55 5.70 -2.33
CA THR A 186 2.39 5.46 -3.78
C THR A 186 1.03 4.88 -4.15
N TYR A 187 0.30 4.30 -3.18
CA TYR A 187 -1.06 3.79 -3.39
C TYR A 187 -2.14 4.78 -2.93
N ILE A 188 -1.79 6.04 -2.71
CA ILE A 188 -2.73 7.12 -2.43
C ILE A 188 -2.69 8.11 -3.61
N SER A 189 -3.86 8.37 -4.18
CA SER A 189 -3.99 9.24 -5.37
C SER A 189 -3.64 10.68 -5.05
N ALA A 190 -3.24 11.44 -6.08
CA ALA A 190 -2.97 12.86 -5.91
C ALA A 190 -4.24 13.61 -5.50
N GLU A 191 -5.39 13.22 -6.05
CA GLU A 191 -6.71 13.76 -5.75
C GLU A 191 -7.07 13.59 -4.27
N GLU A 192 -6.85 12.39 -3.72
CA GLU A 192 -7.10 12.13 -2.30
C GLU A 192 -6.14 12.94 -1.41
N ILE A 193 -4.88 13.13 -1.84
CA ILE A 193 -3.92 14.01 -1.14
C ILE A 193 -4.37 15.48 -1.19
N ARG A 194 -4.90 15.97 -2.32
CA ARG A 194 -5.43 17.35 -2.40
C ARG A 194 -6.57 17.57 -1.43
N GLU A 195 -7.53 16.65 -1.39
CA GLU A 195 -8.66 16.76 -0.45
C GLU A 195 -8.19 16.69 1.01
N ALA A 196 -7.15 15.89 1.31
CA ALA A 196 -6.54 15.87 2.63
C ALA A 196 -5.84 17.19 2.99
N LEU A 197 -5.13 17.82 2.06
CA LEU A 197 -4.51 19.14 2.25
C LEU A 197 -5.58 20.20 2.54
N LYS A 198 -6.65 20.23 1.73
CA LYS A 198 -7.80 21.14 1.93
C LYS A 198 -8.45 20.91 3.29
N MET A 199 -8.66 19.66 3.69
CA MET A 199 -9.26 19.31 4.97
C MET A 199 -8.45 19.85 6.16
N VAL A 200 -7.11 19.76 6.11
CA VAL A 200 -6.23 20.37 7.14
C VAL A 200 -6.35 21.90 7.12
N LEU A 201 -6.33 22.53 5.94
CA LEU A 201 -6.42 23.98 5.80
C LEU A 201 -7.78 24.54 6.22
N GLU A 202 -8.88 23.82 5.99
CA GLU A 202 -10.20 24.20 6.49
C GLU A 202 -10.25 24.24 8.02
N PHE A 203 -9.48 23.36 8.67
CA PHE A 203 -9.38 23.27 10.12
C PHE A 203 -8.45 24.33 10.72
N GLU A 204 -7.25 24.50 10.16
CA GLU A 204 -6.19 25.37 10.69
C GLU A 204 -6.26 26.82 10.16
N LYS A 205 -6.94 27.06 9.04
CA LYS A 205 -7.02 28.31 8.25
C LYS A 205 -5.73 28.72 7.57
N GLU A 206 -4.62 28.70 8.29
CA GLU A 206 -3.29 29.02 7.80
C GLU A 206 -2.25 28.21 8.57
N ILE A 207 -1.29 27.59 7.88
CA ILE A 207 -0.35 26.66 8.51
C ILE A 207 0.98 26.63 7.77
N ASN A 208 2.08 26.42 8.49
CA ASN A 208 3.38 26.26 7.87
C ASN A 208 3.40 25.06 6.91
N LYS A 209 4.02 25.22 5.73
CA LYS A 209 4.15 24.17 4.71
C LYS A 209 4.56 22.81 5.26
N ARG A 210 5.58 22.76 6.12
CA ARG A 210 6.11 21.51 6.68
C ARG A 210 5.10 20.84 7.61
N GLU A 211 4.43 21.63 8.43
CA GLU A 211 3.44 21.15 9.38
C GLU A 211 2.19 20.63 8.64
N LEU A 212 1.75 21.34 7.59
CA LEU A 212 0.67 20.90 6.71
C LEU A 212 0.92 19.51 6.13
N ILE A 213 2.13 19.25 5.61
CA ILE A 213 2.51 17.94 5.06
C ILE A 213 2.46 16.86 6.14
N ILE A 214 2.96 17.15 7.34
CA ILE A 214 2.96 16.21 8.45
C ILE A 214 1.52 15.88 8.88
N LYS A 215 0.66 16.88 9.11
CA LYS A 215 -0.75 16.67 9.50
C LYS A 215 -1.51 15.90 8.42
N THR A 216 -1.32 16.27 7.14
CA THR A 216 -1.90 15.55 5.99
C THR A 216 -1.51 14.07 5.99
N SER A 217 -0.25 13.74 6.28
CA SER A 217 0.18 12.35 6.35
C SER A 217 -0.50 11.56 7.48
N ARG A 218 -0.88 12.21 8.59
CA ARG A 218 -1.57 11.54 9.71
C ARG A 218 -2.99 11.13 9.33
N LEU A 219 -3.67 11.89 8.46
CA LEU A 219 -5.02 11.55 7.97
C LEU A 219 -5.07 10.21 7.23
N PHE A 220 -3.98 9.84 6.56
CA PHE A 220 -3.88 8.56 5.87
C PHE A 220 -3.49 7.38 6.77
N GLY A 221 -3.17 7.62 8.06
CA GLY A 221 -2.75 6.59 9.01
C GLY A 221 -1.24 6.37 9.11
N PHE A 222 -0.41 7.23 8.49
CA PHE A 222 1.04 7.17 8.69
C PHE A 222 1.40 7.58 10.12
N LYS A 223 2.13 6.74 10.86
CA LYS A 223 2.63 7.08 12.21
C LYS A 223 3.79 8.07 12.18
N THR A 224 4.62 7.98 11.15
CA THR A 224 5.75 8.88 10.89
C THR A 224 5.73 9.34 9.45
N THR A 225 6.33 10.50 9.18
CA THR A 225 6.36 11.06 7.82
C THR A 225 7.76 10.80 7.25
N SER A 226 7.88 9.69 6.51
CA SER A 226 9.13 9.35 5.84
C SER A 226 9.47 10.38 4.76
N LYS A 227 10.73 10.44 4.29
CA LYS A 227 11.12 11.30 3.16
C LYS A 227 10.24 11.04 1.93
N LYS A 228 10.03 9.76 1.57
CA LYS A 228 9.15 9.35 0.46
C LYS A 228 7.73 9.91 0.61
N THR A 229 7.17 9.83 1.81
CA THR A 229 5.83 10.36 2.13
C THR A 229 5.80 11.87 2.04
N PHE A 230 6.82 12.53 2.61
CA PHE A 230 6.95 13.98 2.61
C PHE A 230 7.03 14.52 1.18
N ASP A 231 7.98 14.03 0.39
CA ASP A 231 8.23 14.47 -0.99
C ASP A 231 6.97 14.28 -1.86
N ARG A 232 6.25 13.16 -1.68
CA ARG A 232 5.03 12.88 -2.45
C ARG A 232 3.90 13.86 -2.14
N ILE A 233 3.68 14.20 -0.87
CA ILE A 233 2.66 15.18 -0.46
C ILE A 233 3.10 16.59 -0.86
N GLU A 234 4.38 16.92 -0.67
CA GLU A 234 4.96 18.20 -1.09
C GLU A 234 4.77 18.44 -2.59
N ASN A 235 5.02 17.45 -3.44
CA ASN A 235 4.81 17.57 -4.88
C ASN A 235 3.34 17.87 -5.24
N VAL A 236 2.37 17.31 -4.51
CA VAL A 236 0.94 17.62 -4.74
C VAL A 236 0.62 19.04 -4.27
N LEU A 237 1.16 19.44 -3.12
CA LEU A 237 1.00 20.80 -2.60
C LEU A 237 1.58 21.85 -3.55
N GLU A 238 2.79 21.64 -4.06
CA GLU A 238 3.42 22.54 -5.04
C GLU A 238 2.60 22.64 -6.33
N ASP A 239 2.02 21.54 -6.80
CA ASP A 239 1.12 21.60 -7.96
C ASP A 239 -0.16 22.41 -7.68
N MET A 240 -0.72 22.33 -6.47
CA MET A 240 -1.85 23.19 -6.06
C MET A 240 -1.47 24.67 -5.99
N LEU A 241 -0.28 24.99 -5.47
CA LEU A 241 0.25 26.36 -5.43
C LEU A 241 0.46 26.92 -6.84
N ASN A 242 1.06 26.11 -7.74
CA ASN A 242 1.30 26.49 -9.12
C ASN A 242 0.01 26.73 -9.92
N LYS A 243 -1.07 26.01 -9.57
CA LYS A 243 -2.41 26.21 -10.14
C LYS A 243 -3.17 27.40 -9.53
N GLY A 244 -2.64 28.01 -8.48
CA GLY A 244 -3.31 29.09 -7.75
C GLY A 244 -4.50 28.62 -6.91
N GLU A 245 -4.61 27.32 -6.64
CA GLU A 245 -5.64 26.76 -5.74
C GLU A 245 -5.36 27.11 -4.27
N LEU A 246 -4.09 27.33 -3.94
CA LEU A 246 -3.57 27.70 -2.63
C LEU A 246 -2.60 28.87 -2.76
N LYS A 247 -2.35 29.57 -1.66
CA LYS A 247 -1.38 30.67 -1.56
C LYS A 247 -0.28 30.32 -0.56
N ASN A 248 0.90 30.87 -0.81
CA ASN A 248 2.03 30.81 0.11
C ASN A 248 2.46 32.24 0.47
N ASN A 249 2.18 32.65 1.71
CA ASN A 249 2.55 33.93 2.27
C ASN A 249 3.70 33.70 3.26
N ASP A 250 4.94 33.95 2.83
CA ASP A 250 6.14 33.83 3.68
C ASP A 250 6.28 32.47 4.41
N GLY A 251 5.89 31.37 3.76
CA GLY A 251 5.98 30.01 4.29
C GLY A 251 4.70 29.51 4.97
N LEU A 252 3.69 30.36 5.09
CA LEU A 252 2.34 30.02 5.54
C LEU A 252 1.43 29.71 4.35
N ILE A 253 0.77 28.56 4.41
CA ILE A 253 -0.12 28.07 3.36
C ILE A 253 -1.57 28.33 3.76
N SER A 254 -2.35 28.87 2.83
CA SER A 254 -3.78 29.16 2.97
C SER A 254 -4.50 29.05 1.60
N PHE A 255 -5.81 29.26 1.57
CA PHE A 255 -6.60 29.34 0.33
C PHE A 255 -6.42 30.67 -0.42
#